data_AF-M7YVH2-F1
#
_entry.id   AF-M7YVH2-F1
#
_cell.length_a   1.000
_cell.length_b   1.000
_cell.length_c   1.000
_cell.angle_alpha   90.00
_cell.angle_beta   90.00
_cell.angle_gamma   90.00
#
_symmetry.space_group_name_H-M   'P 1'
#
loop_
_entity.id
_entity.type
_entity.pdbx_description
1 polymer ?
#
loop_
_entity_poly.entity_id
_entity_poly.type
_entity_poly.pdbx_seq_one_letter_code
_entity_poly.pdbx_strand_id
1 'polypeptide(L)'
;MQAKRSLYWKLMGGRHMLALNTATMELTVLALPPFLREQSFDVIEKGEDGTGKLCVLTMRGLCIEVWNGEDDGAGGLTWTLLEKSVRFYGAMEPMILSDPLDQTPQGEVIGVAAGVVFLRSGSCLLSIHLETMKMTRLSLDVNCPSPLIYPYTIAWPPAFLNPTEQGM
;
A
#
# COMPACT_ATOMS: atom_id res chain seq x y z
N MET A 1 -0.81 1.97 7.28
CA MET A 1 -0.86 2.87 6.11
C MET A 1 -0.85 4.30 6.62
N GLN A 2 -0.17 5.24 5.97
CA GLN A 2 -0.08 6.63 6.44
C GLN A 2 -0.20 7.59 5.26
N ALA A 3 -1.03 8.62 5.43
CA ALA A 3 -1.12 9.73 4.49
C ALA A 3 -1.69 10.96 5.20
N LYS A 4 -1.30 12.15 4.77
CA LYS A 4 -1.80 13.46 5.21
C LYS A 4 -1.88 13.57 6.74
N ARG A 5 -0.81 13.17 7.43
CA ARG A 5 -0.72 13.15 8.92
C ARG A 5 -1.83 12.34 9.59
N SER A 6 -2.34 11.33 8.90
CA SER A 6 -3.32 10.39 9.42
C SER A 6 -2.81 8.98 9.24
N LEU A 7 -3.08 8.15 10.25
CA LEU A 7 -2.82 6.72 10.20
C LEU A 7 -4.10 6.02 9.77
N TYR A 8 -3.94 5.06 8.86
CA TYR A 8 -5.03 4.28 8.31
C TYR A 8 -4.77 2.79 8.46
N TRP A 9 -5.81 2.06 8.84
CA TRP A 9 -5.77 0.60 8.90
C TRP A 9 -7.14 -0.01 8.60
N LYS A 10 -7.13 -1.05 7.78
CA LYS A 10 -8.32 -1.79 7.39
C LYS A 10 -8.85 -2.58 8.59
N LEU A 11 -10.14 -2.49 8.87
CA LEU A 11 -10.78 -3.25 9.94
C LEU A 11 -11.10 -4.68 9.50
N MET A 12 -11.27 -5.56 10.49
CA MET A 12 -11.69 -6.94 10.26
C MET A 12 -12.98 -7.00 9.43
N GLY A 13 -13.02 -7.93 8.47
CA GLY A 13 -14.10 -8.05 7.48
C GLY A 13 -14.02 -7.08 6.30
N GLY A 14 -13.02 -6.17 6.27
CA GLY A 14 -12.65 -5.38 5.10
C GLY A 14 -13.67 -4.36 4.60
N ARG A 15 -14.80 -4.19 5.30
CA ARG A 15 -15.87 -3.24 4.95
C ARG A 15 -15.55 -1.80 5.32
N HIS A 16 -14.67 -1.60 6.29
CA HIS A 16 -14.35 -0.30 6.84
C HIS A 16 -12.85 -0.15 7.04
N MET A 17 -12.41 1.09 7.10
CA MET A 17 -11.06 1.50 7.46
C MET A 17 -11.16 2.51 8.58
N LEU A 18 -10.23 2.43 9.53
CA LEU A 18 -10.09 3.47 10.54
C LEU A 18 -9.08 4.51 10.08
N ALA A 19 -9.39 5.77 10.36
CA ALA A 19 -8.49 6.90 10.20
C ALA A 19 -8.26 7.53 11.58
N LEU A 20 -7.00 7.68 11.98
CA LEU A 20 -6.61 8.44 13.16
C LEU A 20 -5.83 9.66 12.69
N ASN A 21 -6.38 10.85 12.93
CA ASN A 21 -5.67 12.10 12.70
C ASN A 21 -4.59 12.25 13.78
N THR A 22 -3.32 12.29 13.39
CA THR A 22 -2.23 12.32 14.39
C THR A 22 -2.00 13.72 14.97
N ALA A 23 -2.65 14.75 14.44
CA ALA A 23 -2.60 16.11 14.99
C ALA A 23 -3.74 16.35 16.00
N THR A 24 -4.96 15.91 15.70
CA THR A 24 -6.13 16.11 16.58
C THR A 24 -6.41 14.93 17.50
N MET A 25 -5.81 13.76 17.24
CA MET A 25 -6.11 12.48 17.89
C MET A 25 -7.57 12.01 17.71
N GLU A 26 -8.28 12.59 16.75
CA GLU A 26 -9.65 12.17 16.41
C GLU A 26 -9.64 10.93 15.53
N LEU A 27 -10.65 10.08 15.75
CA LEU A 27 -10.76 8.77 15.15
C LEU A 27 -12.06 8.70 14.34
N THR A 28 -11.93 8.33 13.07
CA THR A 28 -13.03 8.28 12.10
C THR A 28 -13.10 6.92 11.45
N VAL A 29 -14.31 6.41 11.25
CA VAL A 29 -14.57 5.16 10.51
C VAL A 29 -15.00 5.50 9.09
N LEU A 30 -14.29 4.97 8.10
CA LEU A 30 -14.55 5.19 6.68
C LEU A 30 -15.06 3.90 6.04
N ALA A 31 -16.13 4.00 5.24
CA ALA A 31 -16.62 2.89 4.46
C ALA A 31 -15.68 2.59 3.27
N LEU A 32 -15.30 1.33 3.11
CA LEU A 32 -14.56 0.85 1.96
C LEU A 32 -15.52 0.33 0.89
N PRO A 33 -15.21 0.54 -0.40
CA PRO A 33 -16.02 0.03 -1.47
C PRO A 33 -15.92 -1.50 -1.52
N PRO A 34 -16.96 -2.22 -2.00
CA PRO A 34 -17.00 -3.68 -1.97
C PRO A 34 -15.76 -4.35 -2.57
N PHE A 35 -15.19 -3.76 -3.61
CA PHE A 35 -14.02 -4.31 -4.29
C PHE A 35 -12.73 -4.25 -3.45
N LEU A 36 -12.61 -3.39 -2.43
CA LEU A 36 -11.43 -3.36 -1.54
C LEU A 36 -11.55 -4.33 -0.36
N ARG A 37 -12.71 -4.98 -0.17
CA ARG A 37 -12.94 -5.90 0.95
C ARG A 37 -11.98 -7.08 0.92
N GLU A 38 -11.76 -7.64 -0.26
CA GLU A 38 -10.91 -8.81 -0.48
C GLU A 38 -9.51 -8.44 -1.01
N GLN A 39 -9.26 -7.15 -1.24
CA GLN A 39 -8.01 -6.67 -1.80
C GLN A 39 -7.12 -6.06 -0.72
N SER A 40 -5.82 -6.28 -0.85
CA SER A 40 -4.79 -5.49 -0.19
C SER A 40 -4.64 -4.13 -0.88
N PHE A 41 -4.39 -3.09 -0.10
CA PHE A 41 -4.14 -1.75 -0.61
C PHE A 41 -3.29 -0.97 0.38
N ASP A 42 -2.68 0.12 -0.09
CA ASP A 42 -2.09 1.15 0.77
C ASP A 42 -2.76 2.49 0.51
N VAL A 43 -2.69 3.39 1.48
CA VAL A 43 -3.11 4.79 1.32
C VAL A 43 -1.90 5.58 0.82
N ILE A 44 -2.11 6.41 -0.20
CA ILE A 44 -1.06 7.22 -0.80
C ILE A 44 -1.43 8.70 -0.81
N GLU A 45 -0.40 9.54 -0.81
CA GLU A 45 -0.54 10.97 -1.04
C GLU A 45 -0.29 11.27 -2.53
N LYS A 46 -1.28 11.84 -3.21
CA LYS A 46 -1.07 12.50 -4.50
C LYS A 46 -0.70 13.97 -4.18
N GLY A 47 0.29 14.52 -4.91
CA GLY A 47 0.98 15.78 -4.62
C GLY A 47 0.11 17.05 -4.48
N GLU A 48 0.76 18.21 -4.53
CA GLU A 48 0.24 19.53 -4.09
C GLU A 48 -1.13 19.95 -4.67
N ASP A 49 -1.54 19.37 -5.80
CA ASP A 49 -2.84 19.62 -6.46
C ASP A 49 -4.02 18.85 -5.82
N GLY A 50 -3.75 17.97 -4.85
CA GLY A 50 -4.66 16.93 -4.38
C GLY A 50 -5.63 17.36 -3.27
N THR A 51 -6.50 18.34 -3.53
CA THR A 51 -7.85 18.66 -2.94
C THR A 51 -8.28 18.06 -1.58
N GLY A 52 -7.38 17.74 -0.65
CA GLY A 52 -7.72 17.03 0.60
C GLY A 52 -8.19 15.57 0.41
N LYS A 53 -8.34 15.06 -0.82
CA LYS A 53 -8.96 13.75 -1.09
C LYS A 53 -8.05 12.57 -0.72
N LEU A 54 -8.67 11.46 -0.30
CA LEU A 54 -8.01 10.24 0.13
C LEU A 54 -7.74 9.35 -1.09
N CYS A 55 -6.48 8.97 -1.33
CA CYS A 55 -6.14 8.06 -2.43
C CYS A 55 -5.70 6.70 -1.89
N VAL A 56 -6.16 5.63 -2.54
CA VAL A 56 -5.76 4.25 -2.24
C VAL A 56 -5.20 3.57 -3.47
N LEU A 57 -4.11 2.84 -3.28
CA LEU A 57 -3.45 2.05 -4.32
C LEU A 57 -3.67 0.58 -4.03
N THR A 58 -4.18 -0.15 -5.02
CA THR A 58 -4.41 -1.61 -4.93
C THR A 58 -3.87 -2.32 -6.16
N MET A 59 -3.75 -3.64 -6.07
CA MET A 59 -3.40 -4.50 -7.20
C MET A 59 -4.56 -5.45 -7.52
N ARG A 60 -5.17 -5.29 -8.70
CA ARG A 60 -6.25 -6.16 -9.17
C ARG A 60 -5.92 -6.74 -10.53
N GLY A 61 -5.97 -8.06 -10.65
CA GLY A 61 -5.73 -8.75 -11.93
C GLY A 61 -4.37 -8.38 -12.55
N LEU A 62 -3.34 -8.25 -11.70
CA LEU A 62 -2.00 -7.81 -12.08
C LEU A 62 -1.94 -6.41 -12.73
N CYS A 63 -2.88 -5.53 -12.40
CA CYS A 63 -2.82 -4.10 -12.67
C CYS A 63 -2.73 -3.34 -11.36
N ILE A 64 -1.86 -2.34 -11.29
CA ILE A 64 -1.96 -1.30 -10.24
C ILE A 64 -3.14 -0.40 -10.61
N GLU A 65 -4.05 -0.23 -9.65
CA GLU A 65 -5.17 0.70 -9.74
C GLU A 65 -5.07 1.72 -8.60
N VAL A 66 -5.24 3.00 -8.93
CA VAL A 66 -5.31 4.10 -7.97
C VAL A 66 -6.75 4.61 -7.93
N TRP A 67 -7.33 4.62 -6.75
CA TRP A 67 -8.69 5.05 -6.50
C TRP A 67 -8.70 6.28 -5.61
N ASN A 68 -9.60 7.20 -5.89
CA ASN A 68 -9.83 8.39 -5.10
C ASN A 68 -11.15 8.28 -4.34
N GLY A 69 -11.10 8.50 -3.04
CA GLY A 69 -12.25 8.66 -2.16
C GLY A 69 -12.58 10.14 -2.01
N GLU A 70 -13.76 10.52 -2.47
CA GLU A 70 -14.33 11.85 -2.32
C GLU A 70 -15.54 11.80 -1.38
N ASP A 71 -15.66 12.82 -0.52
CA ASP A 71 -16.82 12.95 0.37
C ASP A 71 -18.10 13.05 -0.47
N ASP A 72 -19.07 12.19 -0.17
CA ASP A 72 -20.36 12.17 -0.86
C ASP A 72 -21.38 13.15 -0.26
N GLY A 73 -21.01 13.90 0.78
CA GLY A 73 -21.88 14.82 1.50
C GLY A 73 -22.89 14.13 2.43
N ALA A 74 -22.92 12.80 2.46
CA ALA A 74 -23.73 11.97 3.35
C ALA A 74 -22.89 11.30 4.46
N GLY A 75 -21.62 11.70 4.60
CA GLY A 75 -20.68 11.14 5.56
C GLY A 75 -20.00 9.85 5.07
N GLY A 76 -20.13 9.52 3.78
CA GLY A 76 -19.46 8.41 3.12
C GLY A 76 -18.37 8.88 2.16
N LEU A 77 -17.72 7.90 1.52
CA LEU A 77 -16.76 8.14 0.45
C LEU A 77 -17.27 7.51 -0.85
N THR A 78 -17.40 8.33 -1.88
CA THR A 78 -17.56 7.86 -3.25
C THR A 78 -16.18 7.58 -3.85
N TRP A 79 -16.00 6.36 -4.36
CA TRP A 79 -14.72 5.88 -4.88
C TRP A 79 -14.70 5.90 -6.40
N THR A 80 -13.78 6.66 -6.98
CA THR A 80 -13.58 6.76 -8.44
C THR A 80 -12.20 6.27 -8.83
N LEU A 81 -12.11 5.44 -9.87
CA LEU A 81 -10.84 5.01 -10.44
C LEU A 81 -10.16 6.22 -11.10
N LEU A 82 -8.97 6.60 -10.61
CA LEU A 82 -8.19 7.68 -11.20
C LEU A 82 -7.25 7.16 -12.27
N GLU A 83 -6.48 6.13 -11.93
CA GLU A 83 -5.41 5.63 -12.79
C GLU A 83 -5.40 4.11 -12.78
N LYS A 84 -5.14 3.55 -13.96
CA LYS A 84 -4.96 2.12 -14.15
C LYS A 84 -3.72 1.90 -15.00
N SER A 85 -2.78 1.14 -14.46
CA SER A 85 -1.56 0.75 -15.15
C SER A 85 -1.78 -0.47 -16.06
N VAL A 86 -0.78 -0.74 -16.91
CA VAL A 86 -0.75 -1.91 -17.78
C VAL A 86 -0.67 -3.22 -16.97
N ARG A 87 -1.09 -4.33 -17.58
CA ARG A 87 -1.00 -5.65 -16.96
C ARG A 87 0.46 -6.09 -16.86
N PHE A 88 0.90 -6.46 -15.66
CA PHE A 88 2.24 -7.00 -15.41
C PHE A 88 2.35 -8.50 -15.71
N TYR A 89 1.32 -9.12 -16.31
CA TYR A 89 1.23 -10.58 -16.50
C TYR A 89 2.49 -11.18 -17.11
N GLY A 90 2.94 -10.72 -18.30
CA GLY A 90 4.13 -11.30 -18.95
C GLY A 90 5.45 -11.07 -18.18
N ALA A 91 5.51 -10.05 -17.32
CA ALA A 91 6.68 -9.80 -16.49
C ALA A 91 6.65 -10.60 -15.18
N MET A 92 5.45 -10.90 -14.65
CA MET A 92 5.25 -11.64 -13.41
C MET A 92 5.11 -13.14 -13.64
N GLU A 93 4.63 -13.59 -14.79
CA GLU A 93 4.48 -14.99 -15.19
C GLU A 93 5.75 -15.83 -14.92
N PRO A 94 6.96 -15.44 -15.37
CA PRO A 94 8.17 -16.21 -15.05
C PRO A 94 8.58 -16.15 -13.57
N MET A 95 8.11 -15.16 -12.80
CA MET A 95 8.41 -15.02 -11.37
C MET A 95 7.42 -15.80 -10.49
N ILE A 96 6.15 -15.87 -10.91
CA ILE A 96 5.05 -16.60 -10.26
C ILE A 96 5.18 -18.11 -10.55
N LEU A 97 5.50 -18.50 -11.80
CA LEU A 97 5.66 -19.92 -12.20
C LEU A 97 6.82 -20.64 -11.49
N SER A 98 7.69 -19.92 -10.78
CA SER A 98 8.72 -20.51 -9.93
C SER A 98 8.19 -21.08 -8.61
N ASP A 99 6.94 -20.77 -8.20
CA ASP A 99 6.34 -21.26 -6.96
C ASP A 99 5.07 -22.09 -7.26
N PRO A 100 5.15 -23.44 -7.27
CA PRO A 100 4.05 -24.32 -7.65
C PRO A 100 2.88 -24.34 -6.64
N LEU A 101 2.97 -23.63 -5.52
CA LEU A 101 1.94 -23.59 -4.47
C LEU A 101 0.94 -22.44 -4.62
N ASP A 102 1.21 -21.44 -5.46
CA ASP A 102 0.40 -20.22 -5.56
C ASP A 102 -0.65 -20.30 -6.68
N GLN A 103 -1.87 -20.70 -6.33
CA GLN A 103 -3.00 -20.78 -7.27
C GLN A 103 -3.73 -19.44 -7.47
N THR A 104 -3.33 -18.38 -6.78
CA THR A 104 -3.92 -17.04 -6.94
C THR A 104 -2.83 -16.04 -7.29
N PRO A 105 -2.70 -15.62 -8.57
CA PRO A 105 -1.69 -14.64 -9.01
C PRO A 105 -2.08 -13.21 -8.59
N GLN A 106 -2.66 -13.03 -7.41
CA GLN A 106 -3.03 -11.72 -6.90
C GLN A 106 -1.90 -11.23 -6.00
N GLY A 107 -1.06 -10.36 -6.55
CA GLY A 107 -0.02 -9.68 -5.78
C GLY A 107 -0.65 -8.89 -4.64
N GLU A 108 -0.22 -9.17 -3.42
CA GLU A 108 -0.63 -8.46 -2.23
C GLU A 108 0.19 -7.18 -2.07
N VAL A 109 -0.47 -6.03 -1.99
CA VAL A 109 0.15 -4.75 -1.67
C VAL A 109 0.55 -4.75 -0.21
N ILE A 110 1.87 -4.73 0.03
CA ILE A 110 2.46 -4.63 1.36
C ILE A 110 2.53 -3.16 1.79
N GLY A 111 2.85 -2.28 0.85
CA GLY A 111 2.80 -0.84 1.07
C GLY A 111 3.43 -0.06 -0.07
N VAL A 112 3.38 1.26 0.06
CA VAL A 112 3.89 2.22 -0.90
C VAL A 112 4.79 3.20 -0.17
N ALA A 113 6.00 3.37 -0.67
CA ALA A 113 7.00 4.23 -0.06
C ALA A 113 7.87 4.87 -1.14
N ALA A 114 8.07 6.18 -1.05
CA ALA A 114 8.95 6.95 -1.94
C ALA A 114 8.73 6.66 -3.44
N GLY A 115 7.47 6.58 -3.88
CA GLY A 115 7.12 6.32 -5.29
C GLY A 115 7.29 4.86 -5.73
N VAL A 116 7.53 3.93 -4.79
CA VAL A 116 7.68 2.50 -5.06
C VAL A 116 6.57 1.71 -4.37
N VAL A 117 5.93 0.83 -5.11
CA VAL A 117 4.96 -0.15 -4.58
C VAL A 117 5.69 -1.44 -4.25
N PHE A 118 5.47 -1.96 -3.05
CA PHE A 118 5.99 -3.26 -2.61
C PHE A 118 4.86 -4.29 -2.64
N LEU A 119 5.12 -5.41 -3.30
CA LEU A 119 4.15 -6.47 -3.55
C LEU A 119 4.70 -7.80 -3.06
N ARG A 120 3.81 -8.63 -2.51
CA ARG A 120 4.07 -10.03 -2.19
C ARG A 120 3.27 -10.92 -3.13
N SER A 121 3.92 -11.93 -3.70
CA SER A 121 3.27 -13.05 -4.38
C SER A 121 3.96 -14.31 -3.89
N GLY A 122 3.28 -15.08 -3.04
CA GLY A 122 3.86 -16.27 -2.41
C GLY A 122 5.10 -15.93 -1.60
N SER A 123 6.19 -16.62 -1.92
CA SER A 123 7.53 -16.38 -1.36
C SER A 123 8.29 -15.22 -2.01
N CYS A 124 7.77 -14.62 -3.08
CA CYS A 124 8.43 -13.55 -3.81
C CYS A 124 8.01 -12.16 -3.29
N LEU A 125 9.02 -11.35 -2.97
CA LEU A 125 8.88 -9.92 -2.74
C LEU A 125 9.27 -9.17 -4.03
N LEU A 126 8.42 -8.23 -4.45
CA LEU A 126 8.61 -7.44 -5.66
C LEU A 126 8.50 -5.96 -5.33
N SER A 127 9.20 -5.13 -6.09
CA SER A 127 9.03 -3.68 -6.09
C SER A 127 8.71 -3.17 -7.49
N ILE A 128 7.83 -2.17 -7.57
CA ILE A 128 7.48 -1.48 -8.82
C ILE A 128 7.66 0.01 -8.62
N HIS A 129 8.52 0.63 -9.41
CA HIS A 129 8.68 2.09 -9.43
C HIS A 129 7.53 2.72 -10.21
N LEU A 130 6.72 3.56 -9.56
CA LEU A 130 5.46 4.07 -10.13
C LEU A 130 5.65 4.96 -11.36
N GLU A 131 6.75 5.70 -11.45
CA GLU A 131 7.01 6.60 -12.57
C GLU A 131 7.54 5.85 -13.81
N THR A 132 8.42 4.87 -13.60
CA THR A 132 9.11 4.18 -14.71
C THR A 132 8.44 2.87 -15.07
N MET A 133 7.51 2.40 -14.24
CA MET A 133 6.89 1.08 -14.28
C MET A 133 7.91 -0.07 -14.26
N LYS A 134 9.14 0.20 -13.82
CA LYS A 134 10.18 -0.81 -13.71
C LYS A 134 9.88 -1.70 -12.51
N MET A 135 9.72 -2.99 -12.79
CA MET A 135 9.54 -4.03 -11.78
C MET A 135 10.87 -4.70 -11.45
N THR A 136 11.12 -4.93 -10.17
CA THR A 136 12.32 -5.60 -9.66
C THR A 136 11.93 -6.67 -8.64
N ARG A 137 12.56 -7.85 -8.73
CA ARG A 137 12.44 -8.87 -7.69
C ARG A 137 13.40 -8.55 -6.55
N LEU A 138 12.86 -8.42 -5.35
CA LEU A 138 13.64 -8.27 -4.12
C LEU A 138 13.88 -9.70 -3.61
N SER A 139 15.05 -10.26 -3.90
CA SER A 139 15.39 -11.63 -3.53
C SER A 139 15.24 -11.84 -2.02
N LEU A 140 14.27 -12.66 -1.63
CA LEU A 140 14.16 -13.19 -0.28
C LEU A 140 14.72 -14.61 -0.30
N ASP A 141 15.46 -14.98 0.74
CA ASP A 141 15.83 -16.38 0.96
C ASP A 141 14.54 -17.21 1.00
N VAL A 142 14.50 -18.32 0.27
CA VAL A 142 13.37 -19.26 0.24
C VAL A 142 13.04 -19.78 1.65
N ASN A 143 14.02 -19.71 2.56
CA ASN A 143 13.89 -20.08 3.96
C ASN A 143 13.50 -18.93 4.89
N CYS A 144 13.23 -17.71 4.38
CA CYS A 144 12.84 -16.60 5.23
C CYS A 144 11.36 -16.75 5.62
N PRO A 145 11.03 -17.06 6.89
CA PRO A 145 9.64 -17.20 7.32
C PRO A 145 8.98 -15.83 7.20
N SER A 146 8.03 -15.70 6.27
CA SER A 146 7.30 -14.48 5.91
C SER A 146 7.02 -13.57 7.12
N PRO A 147 7.91 -12.61 7.45
CA PRO A 147 7.62 -11.66 8.51
C PRO A 147 6.55 -10.70 7.99
N LEU A 148 5.86 -10.01 8.89
CA LEU A 148 5.11 -8.82 8.51
C LEU A 148 6.13 -7.77 8.05
N ILE A 149 6.32 -7.67 6.74
CA ILE A 149 7.19 -6.67 6.11
C ILE A 149 6.38 -5.38 5.99
N TYR A 150 6.98 -4.25 6.37
CA TYR A 150 6.39 -2.93 6.14
C TYR A 150 7.45 -2.03 5.51
N PRO A 151 7.18 -1.40 4.37
CA PRO A 151 8.11 -0.45 3.80
C PRO A 151 8.24 0.76 4.75
N TYR A 152 9.46 1.23 4.93
CA TYR A 152 9.78 2.38 5.76
C TYR A 152 10.58 3.40 4.93
N THR A 153 10.26 4.68 5.06
CA THR A 153 10.95 5.79 4.34
C THR A 153 11.89 6.60 5.22
N ILE A 154 11.92 6.31 6.52
CA ILE A 154 12.78 7.00 7.49
C ILE A 154 14.20 6.43 7.38
N ALA A 155 15.22 7.27 7.46
CA ALA A 155 16.60 6.79 7.54
C ALA A 155 16.76 5.82 8.72
N TRP A 156 17.33 4.63 8.47
CA TRP A 156 17.62 3.63 9.49
C TRP A 156 19.12 3.68 9.88
N PRO A 157 19.46 3.65 11.18
CA PRO A 157 18.56 3.70 12.32
C PRO A 157 17.97 5.12 12.50
N PRO A 158 16.71 5.23 12.96
CA PRO A 158 16.14 6.53 13.32
C PRO A 158 17.00 7.25 14.36
N ALA A 159 17.11 8.58 14.26
CA ALA A 159 17.95 9.38 15.16
C ALA A 159 17.60 9.18 16.65
N PHE A 160 16.35 8.87 16.99
CA PHE A 160 15.94 8.60 18.37
C PHE A 160 16.43 7.26 18.92
N LEU A 161 16.87 6.32 18.06
CA LEU A 161 17.53 5.09 18.47
C LEU A 161 19.04 5.29 18.68
N ASN A 162 19.59 6.41 18.22
CA ASN A 162 20.94 6.88 18.51
C ASN A 162 20.87 8.23 19.23
N PRO A 163 20.42 8.29 20.49
CA PRO A 163 20.50 9.52 21.26
C PRO A 163 21.97 9.90 21.40
N THR A 164 22.42 10.91 20.67
CA THR A 164 23.69 11.56 20.95
C THR A 164 23.55 12.17 22.34
N GLU A 165 24.31 11.68 23.31
CA GLU A 165 24.43 12.31 24.63
C GLU A 165 24.99 13.73 24.45
N GLN A 166 24.13 14.71 24.23
CA GLN A 166 24.50 16.12 24.27
C GLN A 166 23.36 16.91 24.90
N GLY A 167 23.51 17.13 26.21
CA GLY A 167 22.63 17.99 27.00
C GLY A 167 22.78 17.75 28.50
N MET A 168 24.02 17.86 29.01
CA MET A 168 24.30 18.12 30.43
C MET A 168 24.55 19.62 30.58
#